data_AF-A0A4S4LS82-F1
#
_entry.id   AF-A0A4S4LS82-F1
#
_cell.length_a   1.000
_cell.length_b   1.000
_cell.length_c   1.000
_cell.angle_alpha   90.00
_cell.angle_beta   90.00
_cell.angle_gamma   90.00
#
_symmetry.space_group_name_H-M   'P 1'
#
loop_
_entity.id
_entity.type
_entity.pdbx_description
1 polymer ?
#
loop_
_entity_poly.entity_id
_entity_poly.type
_entity_poly.pdbx_seq_one_letter_code
_entity_poly.pdbx_strand_id
1 'polypeptide(L)'
;MTPLERSFLQSLLEHLPSLGPFTLPTQASYARVQDGVWSGGTYSCWGHENRESLVRVTGARGSHHLEIRSIDGTAAPHVALAAAPRRGPGSA
;
A
#
# COMPACT_ATOMS: atom_id res chain seq x y z
N MET A 1 -1.72 16.79 -3.24
CA MET A 1 -0.65 15.91 -3.74
C MET A 1 0.18 16.60 -4.81
N THR A 2 1.50 16.51 -4.72
CA THR A 2 2.45 16.98 -5.74
C THR A 2 2.53 16.01 -6.94
N PRO A 3 3.07 16.41 -8.11
CA PRO A 3 3.29 15.48 -9.23
C PRO A 3 4.19 14.29 -8.85
N LEU A 4 5.19 14.53 -8.00
CA LEU A 4 6.09 13.49 -7.50
C LEU A 4 5.33 12.45 -6.67
N GLU A 5 4.48 12.89 -5.74
CA GLU A 5 3.66 11.98 -4.93
C GLU A 5 2.68 11.16 -5.77
N ARG A 6 2.10 11.75 -6.83
CA ARG A 6 1.22 11.02 -7.76
C ARG A 6 1.98 9.93 -8.51
N SER A 7 3.16 10.25 -9.04
CA SER A 7 4.02 9.27 -9.72
C SER A 7 4.45 8.15 -8.77
N PHE A 8 4.84 8.49 -7.54
CA PHE A 8 5.17 7.49 -6.53
C PHE A 8 3.97 6.60 -6.18
N LEU A 9 2.78 7.19 -5.99
CA LEU A 9 1.56 6.45 -5.70
C LEU A 9 1.16 5.53 -6.86
N GLN A 10 1.36 5.94 -8.11
CA GLN A 10 1.15 5.07 -9.27
C GLN A 10 2.09 3.86 -9.22
N SER A 11 3.40 4.09 -9.06
CA SER A 11 4.37 2.99 -8.94
C SER A 11 4.04 2.06 -7.76
N LEU A 12 3.56 2.63 -6.66
CA LEU A 12 3.11 1.85 -5.52
C LEU A 12 1.97 0.90 -5.91
N LEU A 13 0.90 1.43 -6.54
CA LEU A 13 -0.25 0.64 -6.96
C LEU A 13 0.10 -0.47 -7.95
N GLU A 14 1.02 -0.21 -8.89
CA GLU A 14 1.49 -1.18 -9.86
C GLU A 14 2.21 -2.36 -9.19
N HIS A 15 2.95 -2.12 -8.11
CA HIS A 15 3.74 -3.13 -7.42
C HIS A 15 3.03 -3.79 -6.22
N LEU A 16 1.89 -3.28 -5.75
CA LEU A 16 1.16 -3.83 -4.59
C LEU A 16 0.88 -5.34 -4.68
N PRO A 17 0.42 -5.90 -5.81
CA PRO A 17 0.23 -7.35 -5.93
C PRO A 17 1.52 -8.15 -5.71
N SER A 18 2.66 -7.60 -6.16
CA SER A 18 3.98 -8.21 -6.02
C SER A 18 4.52 -8.13 -4.58
N LEU A 19 4.02 -7.18 -3.78
CA LEU A 19 4.42 -6.99 -2.38
C LEU A 19 3.74 -7.97 -1.43
N GLY A 20 2.59 -8.54 -1.83
CA GLY A 20 1.78 -9.44 -1.00
C GLY A 20 2.58 -10.52 -0.28
N PRO A 21 3.45 -11.29 -0.94
CA PRO A 21 4.27 -12.32 -0.28
C PRO A 21 5.23 -11.79 0.80
N PHE A 22 5.66 -10.52 0.68
CA PHE A 22 6.57 -9.89 1.64
C PHE A 22 5.83 -9.24 2.81
N THR A 23 4.60 -8.76 2.58
CA THR A 23 3.77 -8.09 3.59
C THR A 23 2.78 -9.02 4.29
N LEU A 24 2.47 -10.16 3.68
CA LEU A 24 1.57 -11.22 4.15
C LEU A 24 2.24 -12.60 3.99
N PRO A 25 3.31 -12.90 4.73
CA PRO A 25 4.14 -14.08 4.46
C PRO A 25 3.49 -15.41 4.87
N THR A 26 2.38 -15.39 5.61
CA THR A 26 1.73 -16.62 6.10
C THR A 26 0.35 -16.82 5.46
N GLN A 27 -0.06 -18.08 5.29
CA GLN A 27 -1.40 -18.41 4.80
C GLN A 27 -2.51 -17.80 5.68
N ALA A 28 -2.28 -17.73 6.99
CA ALA A 28 -3.22 -17.11 7.93
C ALA A 28 -3.39 -15.59 7.70
N SER A 29 -2.36 -14.91 7.20
CA SER A 29 -2.42 -13.48 6.88
C SER A 29 -3.43 -13.20 5.75
N TYR A 30 -3.56 -14.12 4.78
CA TYR A 30 -4.52 -13.99 3.68
C TYR A 30 -5.97 -14.09 4.12
N ALA A 31 -6.27 -14.73 5.26
CA ALA A 31 -7.62 -14.73 5.82
C ALA A 31 -8.09 -13.30 6.20
N ARG A 32 -7.18 -12.34 6.36
CA ARG A 32 -7.51 -10.93 6.60
C ARG A 32 -7.72 -10.15 5.30
N VAL A 33 -7.32 -10.67 4.15
CA VAL A 33 -7.50 -10.00 2.84
C VAL A 33 -8.86 -10.37 2.29
N GLN A 34 -9.89 -9.70 2.80
CA GLN A 34 -11.27 -9.86 2.35
C GLN A 34 -11.90 -8.48 2.14
N ASP A 35 -12.90 -8.41 1.28
CA ASP A 35 -13.64 -7.18 1.05
C ASP A 35 -14.57 -6.92 2.26
N GLY A 36 -14.67 -5.65 2.69
CA GLY A 36 -15.55 -5.24 3.79
C GLY A 36 -15.04 -5.51 5.22
N VAL A 37 -13.83 -6.04 5.40
CA VAL A 37 -13.22 -6.27 6.73
C VAL A 37 -12.20 -5.19 7.14
N TRP A 38 -12.16 -4.07 6.42
CA TRP A 38 -11.37 -2.86 6.73
C TRP A 38 -9.85 -3.05 6.71
N SER A 39 -9.36 -4.15 6.17
CA SER A 39 -7.94 -4.52 6.06
C SER A 39 -7.32 -4.23 4.68
N GLY A 40 -7.96 -3.37 3.88
CA GLY A 40 -7.46 -2.96 2.56
C GLY A 40 -8.10 -3.68 1.38
N GLY A 41 -8.91 -4.72 1.63
CA GLY A 41 -9.66 -5.43 0.60
C GLY A 41 -8.78 -6.25 -0.34
N THR A 42 -9.41 -6.79 -1.39
CA THR A 42 -8.74 -7.58 -2.45
C THR A 42 -8.27 -6.70 -3.60
N TYR A 43 -8.68 -5.42 -3.63
CA TYR A 43 -8.42 -4.50 -4.73
C TYR A 43 -7.16 -3.67 -4.50
N SER A 44 -6.35 -3.53 -5.54
CA SER A 44 -5.25 -2.55 -5.57
C SER A 44 -5.81 -1.16 -5.86
N CYS A 45 -6.24 -0.45 -4.82
CA CYS A 45 -6.84 0.88 -4.92
C CYS A 45 -6.30 1.86 -3.88
N TRP A 46 -6.49 3.15 -4.15
CA TRP A 46 -6.17 4.23 -3.22
C TRP A 46 -7.36 5.15 -3.00
N GLY A 47 -7.38 5.82 -1.85
CA GLY A 47 -8.43 6.80 -1.55
C GLY A 47 -8.01 7.82 -0.50
N HIS A 48 -8.65 9.00 -0.55
CA HIS A 48 -8.46 10.05 0.45
C HIS A 48 -9.34 9.77 1.66
N GLU A 49 -8.76 9.64 2.85
CA GLU A 49 -9.44 9.28 4.10
C GLU A 49 -10.23 7.95 4.06
N ASN A 50 -10.12 7.17 2.98
CA ASN A 50 -10.87 5.94 2.81
C ASN A 50 -10.20 4.78 3.57
N ARG A 51 -10.83 4.37 4.68
CA ARG A 51 -10.39 3.24 5.52
C ARG A 51 -10.75 1.86 4.97
N GLU A 52 -11.22 1.75 3.74
CA GLU A 52 -11.30 0.47 3.04
C GLU A 52 -10.23 0.35 1.96
N SER A 53 -9.69 1.47 1.48
CA SER A 53 -8.63 1.46 0.47
C SER A 53 -7.35 0.80 1.00
N LEU A 54 -6.66 0.12 0.08
CA LEU A 54 -5.38 -0.54 0.33
C LEU A 54 -4.27 0.48 0.63
N VAL A 55 -4.25 1.57 -0.14
CA VAL A 55 -3.40 2.74 0.07
C VAL A 55 -4.25 3.94 0.45
N ARG A 56 -4.15 4.39 1.69
CA ARG A 56 -4.91 5.54 2.19
C ARG A 56 -4.04 6.79 2.21
N VAL A 57 -4.55 7.86 1.61
CA VAL A 57 -3.96 9.19 1.73
C VAL A 57 -4.70 9.91 2.85
N THR A 58 -4.00 10.31 3.90
CA THR A 58 -4.60 10.95 5.08
C THR A 58 -3.72 12.06 5.62
N GLY A 59 -4.31 12.98 6.38
CA GLY A 59 -3.62 14.12 6.97
C GLY A 59 -4.01 15.46 6.35
N ALA A 60 -3.50 16.54 6.92
CA ALA A 60 -3.85 17.89 6.51
C ALA A 60 -3.17 18.27 5.17
N ARG A 61 -3.75 19.24 4.46
CA ARG A 61 -3.14 19.75 3.21
C ARG A 61 -1.73 20.28 3.51
N GLY A 62 -0.73 19.68 2.89
CA GLY A 62 0.69 20.04 3.07
C GLY A 62 1.45 19.15 4.07
N SER A 63 0.75 18.29 4.82
CA SER A 63 1.35 17.30 5.71
C SER A 63 0.67 15.93 5.59
N HIS A 64 0.08 15.63 4.42
CA HIS A 64 -0.56 14.36 4.16
C HIS A 64 0.49 13.26 3.94
N HIS A 65 0.18 12.05 4.40
CA HIS A 65 1.01 10.87 4.25
C HIS A 65 0.25 9.72 3.59
N LEU A 66 1.00 8.74 3.09
CA LEU A 66 0.48 7.54 2.46
C LEU A 66 0.57 6.38 3.46
N GLU A 67 -0.53 5.70 3.70
CA GLU A 67 -0.59 4.52 4.55
C GLU A 67 -0.87 3.27 3.72
N ILE A 68 0.01 2.28 3.81
CA ILE A 68 -0.16 0.95 3.21
C ILE A 68 -0.73 0.04 4.29
N ARG A 69 -1.90 -0.55 4.04
CA ARG A 69 -2.62 -1.29 5.08
C ARG A 69 -2.54 -2.81 4.97
N SER A 70 -1.98 -3.35 3.90
CA SER A 70 -1.79 -4.80 3.67
C SER A 70 -0.57 -5.40 4.37
N ILE A 71 -0.06 -4.78 5.44
CA ILE A 71 1.09 -5.27 6.20
C ILE A 71 0.57 -5.95 7.46
N ASP A 72 0.77 -7.26 7.57
CA ASP A 72 0.42 -8.04 8.76
C ASP A 72 1.58 -8.08 9.76
N GLY A 73 1.27 -8.33 11.03
CA GLY A 73 2.26 -8.36 12.12
C GLY A 73 3.28 -9.51 12.02
N THR A 74 3.06 -10.45 11.11
CA THR A 74 4.00 -11.54 10.78
C THR A 74 5.07 -11.14 9.78
N ALA A 75 4.92 -9.99 9.10
CA ALA A 75 5.89 -9.49 8.15
C ALA A 75 7.14 -8.95 8.85
N ALA A 76 8.30 -9.27 8.30
CA ALA A 76 9.56 -8.69 8.74
C ALA A 76 9.63 -7.20 8.32
N PRO A 77 9.70 -6.24 9.26
CA PRO A 77 9.58 -4.82 8.93
C PRO A 77 10.69 -4.31 8.00
N HIS A 78 11.89 -4.90 8.10
CA HIS A 78 13.01 -4.58 7.21
C HIS A 78 12.77 -5.06 5.77
N VAL A 79 12.15 -6.23 5.58
CA VAL A 79 11.81 -6.75 4.25
C VAL A 79 10.66 -5.95 3.65
N ALA A 80 9.62 -5.66 4.44
CA ALA A 80 8.49 -4.84 4.00
C ALA A 80 8.95 -3.43 3.55
N LEU A 81 9.90 -2.83 4.28
CA LEU A 81 10.47 -1.54 3.92
C LEU A 81 11.40 -1.63 2.70
N ALA A 82 12.22 -2.66 2.60
CA ALA A 82 13.11 -2.86 1.45
C ALA A 82 12.36 -3.19 0.16
N ALA A 83 11.20 -3.86 0.28
CA ALA A 83 10.33 -4.18 -0.84
C ALA A 83 9.55 -2.95 -1.33
N ALA A 84 9.46 -1.88 -0.53
CA ALA A 84 8.75 -0.68 -0.93
C ALA A 84 9.26 -0.16 -2.29
N PRO A 85 8.38 0.06 -3.27
CA PRO A 85 8.78 0.36 -4.62
C PRO A 85 9.51 1.69 -4.64
N ARG A 86 10.72 1.66 -5.17
CA ARG A 86 11.46 2.87 -5.49
C ARG A 86 10.83 3.46 -6.75
N ARG A 87 10.76 4.79 -6.84
CA ARG A 87 10.33 5.47 -8.06
C ARG A 87 11.10 4.89 -9.25
N GLY A 88 10.41 4.21 -10.16
CA GLY A 88 11.00 3.72 -11.40
C GLY A 88 11.49 4.88 -12.27
N PRO A 89 12.48 4.66 -13.16
CA PRO A 89 12.80 5.65 -14.18
C PRO A 89 11.52 5.89 -15.01
N GLY A 90 10.99 7.12 -14.94
CA GLY A 90 9.67 7.43 -15.48
C GLY A 90 9.58 7.10 -16.96
N SER A 91 8.58 6.30 -17.34
CA SER A 91 8.09 6.31 -18.71
C SER A 91 7.39 7.65 -18.93
N ALA A 92 7.91 8.41 -19.91
CA ALA A 92 7.37 9.68 -20.39
C ALA A 92 5.94 9.55 -20.92
#